data_AF-A0A8H6CUS2-F1
#
_entry.id   AF-A0A8H6CUS2-F1
#
_cell.length_a   1.000
_cell.length_b   1.000
_cell.length_c   1.000
_cell.angle_alpha   90.00
_cell.angle_beta   90.00
_cell.angle_gamma   90.00
#
_symmetry.space_group_name_H-M   'P 1'
#
loop_
_entity.id
_entity.type
_entity.pdbx_description
1 polymer ?
#
loop_
_entity_poly.entity_id
_entity_poly.type
_entity_poly.pdbx_seq_one_letter_code
_entity_poly.pdbx_strand_id
1 'polypeptide(L)'
;VDQSLAFGLFPGWWLSEEPERADSPLVSAAEWGRYLAAAGFGGLDVVLGDAGEDGDSTYSVMIATVVEETVASISGPRKTIDFAPFPPGIDVPTQDFKSLQAALDSSMGIDLCYFDAAASSRTKESTVVVLSTGISTLSDLTTDQFDNLKALTLSASKVLWVSRGVAIDTPNPWAALCIGLLRTLRLEYGHNRYVSLDLDPAQDIWHADSVKAICAVLRLMEDDRICEYEFAVRKGEVLVPRLRRYGMQNKVEARMASGESGLGVTTTPAFSLNAGGAYLVVGGLTGIGREVVRWLAREGARYVIAISRRGPTDQPQQTQALAAELETRGCKLIPYACDIADSADLARFLDLARVMLPIRGVINAALALADAAWADMTLQQWKVPLAAKYSGSCNLHAAFAADELDFFISLSSVTGVVGSHGQANYTAVSTFQDAQARWRVAATQKLPGVSIALGGVLGAGYIQQTAGVAERAARAGWRLHDIREVLWLIELAIRYPRAGQVIAGISQWTVDATAGQQTGVSSSSPPAWRRERRFSALPVQNQGNNPAAIDRDEDMDDSVSLGERLLAAESDEARLTMLVDALRHRLADMFVLAPSAIDMAQPLAALGVDSLVAVELRNWLAASG
;
A
#
# COMPACT_ATOMS: atom_id res chain seq x y z
N VAL A 1 -39.80 -1.02 -1.63
CA VAL A 1 -39.98 -1.52 -3.01
C VAL A 1 -38.69 -2.22 -3.35
N ASP A 2 -38.71 -3.56 -3.40
CA ASP A 2 -37.55 -4.38 -3.76
C ASP A 2 -36.98 -3.92 -5.11
N GLN A 3 -35.68 -3.64 -5.16
CA GLN A 3 -34.98 -3.08 -6.32
C GLN A 3 -34.03 -4.07 -7.00
N SER A 4 -34.19 -5.38 -6.82
CA SER A 4 -33.28 -6.39 -7.38
C SER A 4 -33.99 -7.39 -8.28
N LEU A 5 -34.61 -6.89 -9.37
CA LEU A 5 -34.85 -7.74 -10.55
C LEU A 5 -33.53 -7.83 -11.34
N ALA A 6 -32.74 -8.86 -11.06
CA ALA A 6 -31.63 -9.23 -11.93
C ALA A 6 -32.20 -9.93 -13.17
N PHE A 7 -32.19 -9.23 -14.31
CA PHE A 7 -32.57 -9.80 -15.59
C PHE A 7 -31.44 -10.67 -16.15
N GLY A 8 -31.72 -11.91 -16.56
CA GLY A 8 -30.80 -12.71 -17.38
C GLY A 8 -30.56 -11.96 -18.68
N LEU A 9 -29.29 -11.75 -19.03
CA LEU A 9 -28.86 -10.88 -20.14
C LEU A 9 -28.97 -11.54 -21.52
N PHE A 10 -29.35 -12.83 -21.58
CA PHE A 10 -29.40 -13.58 -22.83
C PHE A 10 -30.78 -13.47 -23.51
N PRO A 11 -30.83 -13.20 -24.82
CA PRO A 11 -32.07 -13.24 -25.59
C PRO A 11 -32.80 -14.57 -25.41
N GLY A 12 -34.11 -14.53 -25.14
CA GLY A 12 -34.93 -15.71 -24.94
C GLY A 12 -34.88 -16.32 -23.53
N TRP A 13 -33.99 -15.86 -22.64
CA TRP A 13 -33.88 -16.41 -21.28
C TRP A 13 -35.23 -16.36 -20.54
N TRP A 14 -35.99 -15.29 -20.67
CA TRP A 14 -37.26 -15.13 -19.94
C TRP A 14 -38.45 -15.84 -20.59
N LEU A 15 -38.25 -16.48 -21.75
CA LEU A 15 -39.30 -17.23 -22.43
C LEU A 15 -39.50 -18.63 -21.84
N SER A 16 -38.53 -19.14 -21.06
CA SER A 16 -38.62 -20.46 -20.41
C SER A 16 -39.02 -21.58 -21.38
N GLU A 17 -38.47 -21.56 -22.60
CA GLU A 17 -38.83 -22.50 -23.66
C GLU A 17 -38.21 -23.89 -23.45
N GLU A 18 -37.22 -23.98 -22.57
CA GLU A 18 -36.51 -25.20 -22.22
C GLU A 18 -37.37 -26.08 -21.30
N PRO A 19 -37.50 -27.39 -21.59
CA PRO A 19 -38.41 -28.29 -20.88
C PRO A 19 -38.22 -28.30 -19.35
N GLU A 20 -36.99 -28.12 -18.89
CA GLU A 20 -36.60 -28.12 -17.48
C GLU A 20 -37.00 -26.85 -16.70
N ARG A 21 -37.30 -25.75 -17.39
CA ARG A 21 -37.65 -24.46 -16.75
C ARG A 21 -38.95 -23.87 -17.30
N ALA A 22 -39.84 -24.75 -17.79
CA ALA A 22 -41.12 -24.36 -18.38
C ALA A 22 -42.02 -23.55 -17.42
N ASP A 23 -41.92 -23.81 -16.11
CA ASP A 23 -42.77 -23.18 -15.09
C ASP A 23 -42.11 -21.96 -14.41
N SER A 24 -40.83 -21.67 -14.68
CA SER A 24 -40.09 -20.56 -14.05
C SER A 24 -38.84 -20.19 -14.84
N PRO A 25 -38.48 -18.89 -14.96
CA PRO A 25 -37.21 -18.47 -15.54
C PRO A 25 -36.00 -18.76 -14.64
N LEU A 26 -36.23 -19.26 -13.42
CA LEU A 26 -35.21 -19.67 -12.47
C LEU A 26 -34.79 -21.12 -12.72
N VAL A 27 -33.50 -21.39 -12.55
CA VAL A 27 -32.88 -22.69 -12.77
C VAL A 27 -32.43 -23.24 -11.43
N SER A 28 -32.68 -24.52 -11.16
CA SER A 28 -32.26 -25.15 -9.92
C SER A 28 -30.73 -25.25 -9.83
N ALA A 29 -30.17 -25.36 -8.62
CA ALA A 29 -28.73 -25.58 -8.46
C ALA A 29 -28.25 -26.85 -9.20
N ALA A 30 -29.03 -27.93 -9.18
CA ALA A 30 -28.70 -29.16 -9.90
C ALA A 30 -28.61 -28.95 -11.42
N GLU A 31 -29.47 -28.12 -12.00
CA GLU A 31 -29.43 -27.74 -13.41
C GLU A 31 -28.27 -26.80 -13.74
N TRP A 32 -28.00 -25.80 -12.89
CA TRP A 32 -26.80 -24.98 -13.01
C TRP A 32 -25.53 -25.82 -13.04
N GLY A 33 -25.44 -26.84 -12.18
CA GLY A 33 -24.33 -27.78 -12.20
C GLY A 33 -24.17 -28.51 -13.54
N ARG A 34 -25.28 -28.90 -14.18
CA ARG A 34 -25.26 -29.53 -15.51
C ARG A 34 -24.85 -28.55 -16.61
N TYR A 35 -25.39 -27.34 -16.62
CA TYR A 35 -25.04 -26.33 -17.63
C TYR A 35 -23.59 -25.90 -17.52
N LEU A 36 -23.09 -25.70 -16.30
CA LEU A 36 -21.68 -25.37 -16.06
C LEU A 36 -20.77 -26.53 -16.46
N ALA A 37 -21.15 -27.79 -16.17
CA ALA A 37 -20.40 -28.95 -16.63
C ALA A 37 -20.32 -29.03 -18.16
N ALA A 38 -21.44 -28.79 -18.86
CA ALA A 38 -21.48 -28.74 -20.32
C ALA A 38 -20.64 -27.58 -20.90
N ALA A 39 -20.43 -26.51 -20.13
CA ALA A 39 -19.62 -25.36 -20.49
C ALA A 39 -18.12 -25.49 -20.11
N GLY A 40 -17.67 -26.68 -19.68
CA GLY A 40 -16.25 -26.94 -19.37
C GLY A 40 -15.87 -26.78 -17.89
N PHE A 41 -16.83 -26.65 -16.99
CA PHE A 41 -16.60 -26.67 -15.54
C PHE A 41 -16.77 -28.08 -14.97
N GLY A 42 -16.33 -28.31 -13.72
CA GLY A 42 -16.43 -29.60 -13.02
C GLY A 42 -17.80 -29.86 -12.42
N GLY A 43 -18.76 -28.94 -12.60
CA GLY A 43 -20.03 -28.87 -11.87
C GLY A 43 -19.97 -27.85 -10.73
N LEU A 44 -20.97 -27.87 -9.85
CA LEU A 44 -21.02 -27.00 -8.66
C LEU A 44 -20.22 -27.60 -7.51
N ASP A 45 -19.28 -26.84 -6.96
CA ASP A 45 -18.48 -27.19 -5.79
C ASP A 45 -19.19 -26.79 -4.48
N VAL A 46 -19.86 -25.63 -4.49
CA VAL A 46 -20.52 -25.06 -3.31
C VAL A 46 -21.79 -24.34 -3.73
N VAL A 47 -22.86 -24.51 -2.94
CA VAL A 47 -24.11 -23.74 -3.04
C VAL A 47 -24.43 -23.19 -1.66
N LEU A 48 -24.43 -21.86 -1.52
CA LEU A 48 -24.76 -21.16 -0.28
C LEU A 48 -26.08 -20.40 -0.45
N GLY A 49 -27.15 -20.86 0.19
CA GLY A 49 -28.41 -20.14 0.29
C GLY A 49 -28.39 -19.09 1.40
N ASP A 50 -29.24 -18.07 1.30
CA ASP A 50 -29.47 -17.08 2.35
C ASP A 50 -30.42 -17.57 3.45
N ALA A 51 -31.18 -18.64 3.20
CA ALA A 51 -31.89 -19.41 4.20
C ALA A 51 -31.15 -20.72 4.54
N GLY A 52 -31.34 -21.25 5.75
CA GLY A 52 -30.82 -22.57 6.13
C GLY A 52 -31.42 -23.72 5.29
N GLU A 53 -30.98 -24.96 5.53
CA GLU A 53 -31.29 -26.14 4.68
C GLU A 53 -32.80 -26.41 4.44
N ASP A 54 -33.70 -25.84 5.25
CA ASP A 54 -35.15 -26.06 5.18
C ASP A 54 -35.99 -24.83 4.75
N GLY A 55 -35.37 -23.74 4.27
CA GLY A 55 -36.08 -22.51 3.88
C GLY A 55 -35.99 -22.17 2.39
N ASP A 56 -37.07 -21.59 1.84
CA ASP A 56 -37.06 -20.99 0.50
C ASP A 56 -36.02 -19.86 0.45
N SER A 57 -34.90 -20.10 -0.22
CA SER A 57 -33.82 -19.14 -0.37
C SER A 57 -34.18 -18.09 -1.42
N THR A 58 -33.95 -16.82 -1.11
CA THR A 58 -34.17 -15.70 -2.05
C THR A 58 -32.90 -15.42 -2.87
N TYR A 59 -31.73 -15.71 -2.30
CA TYR A 59 -30.43 -15.58 -2.95
C TYR A 59 -29.60 -16.84 -2.76
N SER A 60 -28.82 -17.20 -3.77
CA SER A 60 -27.84 -18.27 -3.66
C SER A 60 -26.54 -17.89 -4.34
N VAL A 61 -25.42 -18.19 -3.68
CA VAL A 61 -24.08 -18.09 -4.27
C VAL A 61 -23.64 -19.49 -4.65
N MET A 62 -23.35 -19.69 -5.92
CA MET A 62 -22.89 -20.96 -6.47
C MET A 62 -21.44 -20.82 -6.94
N ILE A 63 -20.59 -21.78 -6.58
CA ILE A 63 -19.18 -21.82 -6.98
C ILE A 63 -18.97 -23.06 -7.84
N ALA A 64 -18.28 -22.91 -8.98
CA ALA A 64 -17.91 -23.99 -9.87
C ALA A 64 -16.45 -23.83 -10.33
N THR A 65 -15.74 -24.94 -10.40
CA THR A 65 -14.33 -24.99 -10.80
C THR A 65 -14.24 -25.28 -12.29
N VAL A 66 -13.43 -24.50 -13.03
CA VAL A 66 -13.11 -24.83 -14.43
C VAL A 66 -12.29 -26.11 -14.46
N VAL A 67 -12.66 -27.10 -15.28
CA VAL A 67 -11.78 -28.24 -15.54
C VAL A 67 -10.69 -27.73 -16.47
N GLU A 68 -9.42 -27.75 -16.04
CA GLU A 68 -8.30 -27.33 -16.89
C GLU A 68 -8.37 -28.07 -18.23
N GLU A 69 -8.62 -27.33 -19.32
CA GLU A 69 -8.32 -27.83 -20.66
C GLU A 69 -6.83 -28.18 -20.67
N THR A 70 -6.54 -29.45 -20.95
CA THR A 70 -5.17 -29.89 -21.18
C THR A 70 -4.65 -29.09 -22.35
N VAL A 71 -3.76 -28.12 -22.07
CA VAL A 71 -3.22 -27.18 -23.04
C VAL A 71 -2.70 -27.99 -24.24
N ALA A 72 -3.44 -27.92 -25.36
CA ALA A 72 -2.97 -28.49 -26.60
C ALA A 72 -1.63 -27.82 -26.94
N SER A 73 -0.64 -28.63 -27.34
CA SER A 73 0.73 -28.19 -27.62
C SER A 73 0.73 -26.90 -28.45
N ILE A 74 1.22 -25.81 -27.87
CA ILE A 74 1.27 -24.51 -28.52
C ILE A 74 2.27 -24.59 -29.68
N SER A 75 1.76 -24.69 -30.90
CA SER A 75 2.54 -24.60 -32.14
C SER A 75 2.66 -23.11 -32.52
N GLY A 76 3.67 -22.44 -31.98
CA GLY A 76 4.02 -21.04 -32.28
C GLY A 76 5.47 -20.72 -31.83
N PRO A 77 6.01 -19.53 -32.14
CA PRO A 77 7.30 -19.11 -31.62
C PRO A 77 7.29 -19.12 -30.09
N ARG A 78 8.27 -19.80 -29.47
CA ARG A 78 8.38 -19.93 -28.01
C ARG A 78 8.57 -18.56 -27.38
N LYS A 79 7.78 -18.26 -26.34
CA LYS A 79 7.90 -17.02 -25.57
C LYS A 79 9.05 -17.16 -24.58
N THR A 80 9.87 -16.11 -24.45
CA THR A 80 10.95 -16.05 -23.47
C THR A 80 10.56 -15.17 -22.27
N ILE A 81 10.97 -15.59 -21.07
CA ILE A 81 10.88 -14.82 -19.82
C ILE A 81 12.29 -14.61 -19.28
N ASP A 82 12.58 -13.38 -18.85
CA ASP A 82 13.82 -13.03 -18.19
C ASP A 82 13.74 -13.37 -16.69
N PHE A 83 14.76 -14.04 -16.18
CA PHE A 83 14.90 -14.46 -14.79
C PHE A 83 16.03 -13.69 -14.12
N ALA A 84 15.70 -13.01 -13.02
CA ALA A 84 16.64 -12.21 -12.26
C ALA A 84 16.68 -12.69 -10.80
N PRO A 85 17.73 -13.42 -10.39
CA PRO A 85 17.94 -13.69 -8.97
C PRO A 85 18.26 -12.38 -8.24
N PHE A 86 17.68 -12.22 -7.06
CA PHE A 86 17.85 -11.01 -6.26
C PHE A 86 18.30 -11.33 -4.83
N PRO A 87 19.37 -10.68 -4.32
CA PRO A 87 20.26 -9.71 -5.00
C PRO A 87 21.02 -10.31 -6.21
N PRO A 88 21.50 -9.46 -7.13
CA PRO A 88 22.30 -9.90 -8.27
C PRO A 88 23.54 -10.68 -7.85
N GLY A 89 23.88 -11.73 -8.60
CA GLY A 89 25.07 -12.55 -8.36
C GLY A 89 24.90 -13.69 -7.35
N ILE A 90 23.68 -13.93 -6.85
CA ILE A 90 23.40 -15.18 -6.12
C ILE A 90 23.45 -16.37 -7.08
N ASP A 91 24.19 -17.39 -6.69
CA ASP A 91 24.24 -18.66 -7.39
C ASP A 91 22.92 -19.41 -7.18
N VAL A 92 22.17 -19.59 -8.26
CA VAL A 92 20.96 -20.40 -8.27
C VAL A 92 21.37 -21.82 -8.63
N PRO A 93 21.09 -22.83 -7.79
CA PRO A 93 21.51 -24.18 -8.09
C PRO A 93 20.98 -24.64 -9.46
N THR A 94 21.86 -25.17 -10.30
CA THR A 94 21.54 -25.57 -11.69
C THR A 94 20.32 -26.49 -11.78
N GLN A 95 20.13 -27.36 -10.79
CA GLN A 95 19.00 -28.29 -10.73
C GLN A 95 17.67 -27.55 -10.49
N ASP A 96 17.68 -26.50 -9.69
CA ASP A 96 16.49 -25.73 -9.35
C ASP A 96 16.05 -24.83 -10.51
N PHE A 97 17.01 -24.16 -11.17
CA PHE A 97 16.76 -23.42 -12.41
C PHE A 97 16.17 -24.34 -13.49
N LYS A 98 16.73 -25.54 -13.66
CA LYS A 98 16.19 -26.55 -14.60
C LYS A 98 14.80 -27.03 -14.22
N SER A 99 14.50 -27.15 -12.93
CA SER A 99 13.18 -27.57 -12.45
C SER A 99 12.12 -26.50 -12.71
N LEU A 100 12.44 -25.23 -12.46
CA LEU A 100 11.59 -24.10 -12.83
C LEU A 100 11.40 -24.01 -14.35
N GLN A 101 12.47 -24.14 -15.13
CA GLN A 101 12.40 -24.19 -16.59
C GLN A 101 11.49 -25.33 -17.09
N ALA A 102 11.62 -26.54 -16.54
CA ALA A 102 10.81 -27.67 -16.95
C ALA A 102 9.32 -27.48 -16.61
N ALA A 103 9.03 -26.87 -15.46
CA ALA A 103 7.66 -26.54 -15.08
C ALA A 103 7.07 -25.46 -16.01
N LEU A 104 7.81 -24.40 -16.34
CA LEU A 104 7.35 -23.37 -17.26
C LEU A 104 7.17 -23.90 -18.68
N ASP A 105 8.06 -24.76 -19.15
CA ASP A 105 7.96 -25.41 -20.47
C ASP A 105 6.71 -26.31 -20.55
N SER A 106 6.52 -27.20 -19.58
CA SER A 106 5.35 -28.09 -19.54
C SER A 106 4.02 -27.35 -19.32
N SER A 107 4.05 -26.24 -18.59
CA SER A 107 2.86 -25.48 -18.19
C SER A 107 2.43 -24.42 -19.20
N MET A 108 3.39 -23.82 -19.93
CA MET A 108 3.18 -22.62 -20.75
C MET A 108 3.99 -22.61 -22.06
N GLY A 109 4.92 -23.55 -22.28
CA GLY A 109 5.81 -23.54 -23.45
C GLY A 109 6.80 -22.37 -23.46
N ILE A 110 7.27 -21.95 -22.28
CA ILE A 110 8.12 -20.76 -22.08
C ILE A 110 9.58 -21.13 -21.83
N ASP A 111 10.49 -20.39 -22.45
CA ASP A 111 11.93 -20.47 -22.19
C ASP A 111 12.38 -19.40 -21.18
N LEU A 112 13.22 -19.80 -20.23
CA LEU A 112 13.76 -18.96 -19.17
C LEU A 112 15.18 -18.53 -19.53
N CYS A 113 15.42 -17.22 -19.61
CA CYS A 113 16.74 -16.65 -19.86
C CYS A 113 17.20 -15.86 -18.64
N TYR A 114 18.49 -15.85 -18.32
CA TYR A 114 18.99 -14.94 -17.28
C TYR A 114 18.86 -13.49 -17.76
N PHE A 115 18.38 -12.63 -16.87
CA PHE A 115 18.29 -11.19 -17.14
C PHE A 115 19.68 -10.60 -17.36
N ASP A 116 19.90 -9.97 -18.52
CA ASP A 116 21.15 -9.27 -18.87
C ASP A 116 20.89 -7.80 -19.23
N ALA A 117 21.14 -6.89 -18.30
CA ALA A 117 20.90 -5.45 -18.46
C ALA A 117 21.52 -4.83 -19.72
N ALA A 118 22.58 -5.42 -20.29
CA ALA A 118 23.27 -4.91 -21.47
C ALA A 118 22.65 -5.34 -22.81
N ALA A 119 21.74 -6.31 -22.82
CA ALA A 119 21.09 -6.80 -24.04
C ALA A 119 20.06 -5.77 -24.57
N SER A 120 20.36 -5.17 -25.73
CA SER A 120 19.67 -4.02 -26.34
C SER A 120 18.40 -4.34 -27.13
N SER A 121 17.94 -5.59 -27.18
CA SER A 121 16.84 -6.05 -28.06
C SER A 121 15.55 -6.37 -27.31
N ARG A 122 15.21 -5.63 -26.26
CA ARG A 122 14.03 -5.93 -25.44
C ARG A 122 12.79 -5.27 -26.03
N THR A 123 11.84 -6.09 -26.45
CA THR A 123 10.55 -5.66 -26.99
C THR A 123 9.66 -5.10 -25.87
N LYS A 124 8.64 -4.30 -26.25
CA LYS A 124 7.61 -3.76 -25.36
C LYS A 124 6.76 -4.83 -24.64
N GLU A 125 7.02 -6.13 -24.85
CA GLU A 125 6.26 -7.27 -24.29
C GLU A 125 7.09 -8.12 -23.31
N SER A 126 8.28 -7.66 -22.92
CA SER A 126 9.16 -8.43 -22.03
C SER A 126 8.55 -8.63 -20.64
N THR A 127 8.65 -9.87 -20.14
CA THR A 127 8.26 -10.26 -18.78
C THR A 127 9.51 -10.65 -18.01
N VAL A 128 9.69 -10.06 -16.82
CA VAL A 128 10.79 -10.37 -15.91
C VAL A 128 10.25 -11.01 -14.63
N VAL A 129 10.84 -12.14 -14.23
CA VAL A 129 10.64 -12.77 -12.92
C VAL A 129 11.83 -12.44 -12.04
N VAL A 130 11.57 -11.68 -10.99
CA VAL A 130 12.55 -11.37 -9.94
C VAL A 130 12.36 -12.36 -8.80
N LEU A 131 13.36 -13.19 -8.54
CA LEU A 131 13.30 -14.18 -7.46
C LEU A 131 14.17 -13.73 -6.29
N SER A 132 13.55 -13.36 -5.18
CA SER A 132 14.27 -13.01 -3.96
C SER A 132 14.69 -14.28 -3.22
N THR A 133 15.93 -14.71 -3.46
CA THR A 133 16.53 -15.90 -2.84
C THR A 133 17.33 -15.49 -1.61
N GLY A 134 16.79 -15.70 -0.40
CA GLY A 134 17.51 -15.50 0.87
C GLY A 134 17.13 -14.25 1.67
N ILE A 135 17.97 -13.88 2.64
CA ILE A 135 17.76 -12.79 3.61
C ILE A 135 18.29 -11.44 3.08
N SER A 136 18.95 -11.42 1.92
CA SER A 136 19.52 -10.16 1.41
C SER A 136 18.43 -9.22 0.91
N THR A 137 18.55 -7.96 1.30
CA THR A 137 17.46 -7.00 1.38
C THR A 137 17.76 -5.77 0.55
N LEU A 138 16.70 -5.13 0.03
CA LEU A 138 16.78 -3.84 -0.66
C LEU A 138 17.37 -2.71 0.21
N SER A 139 17.71 -2.97 1.47
CA SER A 139 18.28 -1.98 2.37
C SER A 139 19.76 -1.70 2.19
N ASP A 140 20.52 -2.64 1.64
CA ASP A 140 21.97 -2.52 1.52
C ASP A 140 22.47 -2.75 0.09
N LEU A 141 21.95 -1.95 -0.83
CA LEU A 141 22.34 -2.01 -2.24
C LEU A 141 23.65 -1.24 -2.48
N THR A 142 24.49 -1.80 -3.35
CA THR A 142 25.55 -1.05 -4.03
C THR A 142 24.96 -0.20 -5.16
N THR A 143 25.72 0.76 -5.69
CA THR A 143 25.29 1.60 -6.82
C THR A 143 24.90 0.73 -8.02
N ASP A 144 25.76 -0.22 -8.39
CA ASP A 144 25.51 -1.11 -9.53
C ASP A 144 24.26 -1.98 -9.34
N GLN A 145 24.04 -2.50 -8.12
CA GLN A 145 22.83 -3.28 -7.82
C GLN A 145 21.56 -2.43 -7.91
N PHE A 146 21.63 -1.17 -7.47
CA PHE A 146 20.52 -0.25 -7.52
C PHE A 146 20.20 0.20 -8.95
N ASP A 147 21.22 0.50 -9.76
CA ASP A 147 21.03 0.87 -11.17
C ASP A 147 20.53 -0.32 -12.00
N ASN A 148 21.02 -1.54 -11.75
CA ASN A 148 20.48 -2.76 -12.35
C ASN A 148 19.03 -3.00 -11.96
N LEU A 149 18.66 -2.76 -10.70
CA LEU A 149 17.27 -2.88 -10.24
C LEU A 149 16.36 -1.86 -10.94
N LYS A 150 16.80 -0.62 -11.11
CA LYS A 150 16.08 0.38 -11.91
C LYS A 150 15.95 -0.06 -13.37
N ALA A 151 17.04 -0.46 -14.02
CA ALA A 151 17.01 -0.93 -15.40
C ALA A 151 16.04 -2.09 -15.59
N LEU A 152 16.06 -3.07 -14.68
CA LEU A 152 15.15 -4.21 -14.68
C LEU A 152 13.69 -3.79 -14.59
N THR A 153 13.36 -2.95 -13.61
CA THR A 153 11.97 -2.57 -13.33
C THR A 153 11.40 -1.56 -14.32
N LEU A 154 12.25 -0.81 -15.04
CA LEU A 154 11.84 0.18 -16.04
C LEU A 154 11.78 -0.37 -17.46
N SER A 155 12.57 -1.41 -17.78
CA SER A 155 12.60 -1.98 -19.14
C SER A 155 11.53 -3.04 -19.39
N ALA A 156 10.99 -3.65 -18.32
CA ALA A 156 10.03 -4.73 -18.41
C ALA A 156 8.58 -4.22 -18.43
N SER A 157 7.78 -4.76 -19.36
CA SER A 157 6.33 -4.49 -19.40
C SER A 157 5.58 -5.20 -18.26
N LYS A 158 6.09 -6.37 -17.84
CA LYS A 158 5.55 -7.16 -16.74
C LYS A 158 6.69 -7.56 -15.80
N VAL A 159 6.51 -7.35 -14.49
CA VAL A 159 7.46 -7.76 -13.45
C VAL A 159 6.73 -8.60 -12.42
N LEU A 160 7.15 -9.85 -12.24
CA LEU A 160 6.73 -10.70 -11.14
C LEU A 160 7.83 -10.74 -10.09
N TRP A 161 7.59 -10.14 -8.93
CA TRP A 161 8.49 -10.25 -7.77
C TRP A 161 8.07 -11.39 -6.87
N VAL A 162 8.87 -12.44 -6.84
CA VAL A 162 8.66 -13.61 -5.98
C VAL A 162 9.48 -13.43 -4.70
N SER A 163 8.79 -13.53 -3.57
CA SER A 163 9.31 -13.36 -2.21
C SER A 163 8.82 -14.52 -1.34
N ARG A 164 9.31 -14.61 -0.10
CA ARG A 164 8.94 -15.69 0.83
C ARG A 164 8.79 -15.16 2.26
N GLY A 165 7.60 -15.32 2.82
CA GLY A 165 7.28 -14.92 4.18
C GLY A 165 7.34 -13.40 4.43
N VAL A 166 6.86 -12.57 3.51
CA VAL A 166 6.88 -11.09 3.63
C VAL A 166 5.50 -10.44 3.74
N ALA A 167 4.41 -11.13 3.36
CA ALA A 167 3.07 -10.51 3.27
C ALA A 167 2.21 -10.76 4.53
N ILE A 168 2.00 -12.02 4.92
CA ILE A 168 1.02 -12.41 5.96
C ILE A 168 1.65 -12.49 7.35
N ASP A 169 2.27 -13.63 7.69
CA ASP A 169 2.89 -13.89 9.01
C ASP A 169 4.27 -13.24 9.18
N THR A 170 4.80 -12.73 8.06
CA THR A 170 6.03 -11.97 7.94
C THR A 170 7.24 -12.52 8.72
N PRO A 171 7.57 -13.84 8.70
CA PRO A 171 8.78 -14.37 9.36
C PRO A 171 10.08 -13.76 8.83
N ASN A 172 10.05 -13.13 7.65
CA ASN A 172 11.14 -12.38 7.06
C ASN A 172 10.71 -10.92 6.81
N PRO A 173 10.51 -10.09 7.85
CA PRO A 173 9.99 -8.74 7.67
C PRO A 173 10.96 -7.84 6.90
N TRP A 174 12.26 -8.13 6.96
CA TRP A 174 13.33 -7.40 6.30
C TRP A 174 13.16 -7.33 4.78
N ALA A 175 12.67 -8.41 4.15
CA ALA A 175 12.47 -8.48 2.72
C ALA A 175 11.18 -7.77 2.24
N ALA A 176 10.33 -7.26 3.13
CA ALA A 176 9.05 -6.64 2.78
C ALA A 176 9.17 -5.31 2.02
N LEU A 177 10.37 -4.72 1.93
CA LEU A 177 10.66 -3.50 1.17
C LEU A 177 10.16 -3.58 -0.29
N CYS A 178 10.19 -4.77 -0.91
CA CYS A 178 9.78 -4.96 -2.30
C CYS A 178 8.29 -4.67 -2.52
N ILE A 179 7.44 -4.97 -1.54
CA ILE A 179 6.00 -4.72 -1.63
C ILE A 179 5.75 -3.21 -1.82
N GLY A 180 6.41 -2.38 -1.01
CA GLY A 180 6.25 -0.94 -1.10
C GLY A 180 6.85 -0.33 -2.36
N LEU A 181 7.98 -0.87 -2.84
CA LEU A 181 8.55 -0.50 -4.14
C LEU A 181 7.52 -0.75 -5.25
N LEU A 182 7.00 -1.97 -5.37
CA LEU A 182 6.05 -2.33 -6.43
C LEU A 182 4.75 -1.51 -6.37
N ARG A 183 4.23 -1.23 -5.17
CA ARG A 183 3.06 -0.34 -4.99
C ARG A 183 3.30 1.04 -5.59
N THR A 184 4.51 1.59 -5.43
CA THR A 184 4.87 2.87 -6.03
C THR A 184 5.03 2.77 -7.54
N LEU A 185 5.68 1.72 -8.04
CA LEU A 185 5.87 1.51 -9.48
C LEU A 185 4.54 1.36 -10.22
N ARG A 186 3.53 0.72 -9.63
CA ARG A 186 2.18 0.63 -10.22
C ARG A 186 1.52 1.99 -10.39
N LEU A 187 1.82 2.95 -9.51
CA LEU A 187 1.30 4.31 -9.64
C LEU A 187 2.11 5.11 -10.66
N GLU A 188 3.43 5.02 -10.63
CA GLU A 188 4.31 5.79 -11.53
C GLU A 188 4.28 5.29 -12.99
N TYR A 189 4.10 3.99 -13.20
CA TYR A 189 4.17 3.31 -14.48
C TYR A 189 2.93 2.42 -14.68
N GLY A 190 1.74 3.01 -14.62
CA GLY A 190 0.46 2.27 -14.68
C GLY A 190 0.19 1.47 -15.96
N HIS A 191 1.01 1.65 -17.01
CA HIS A 191 1.00 0.82 -18.22
C HIS A 191 1.77 -0.50 -18.05
N ASN A 192 2.66 -0.58 -17.05
CA ASN A 192 3.42 -1.78 -16.71
C ASN A 192 2.72 -2.58 -15.60
N ARG A 193 2.93 -3.90 -15.61
CA ARG A 193 2.29 -4.83 -14.67
C ARG A 193 3.27 -5.30 -13.60
N TYR A 194 3.27 -4.65 -12.44
CA TYR A 194 4.09 -5.02 -11.29
C TYR A 194 3.31 -5.88 -10.29
N VAL A 195 3.63 -7.17 -10.24
CA VAL A 195 2.96 -8.17 -9.41
C VAL A 195 3.91 -8.71 -8.34
N SER A 196 3.41 -8.92 -7.13
CA SER A 196 4.15 -9.62 -6.07
C SER A 196 3.52 -11.00 -5.78
N LEU A 197 4.36 -12.02 -5.61
CA LEU A 197 4.00 -13.33 -5.10
C LEU A 197 4.80 -13.62 -3.82
N ASP A 198 4.12 -13.80 -2.69
CA ASP A 198 4.72 -14.18 -1.42
C ASP A 198 4.51 -15.68 -1.13
N LEU A 199 5.54 -16.48 -1.34
CA LEU A 199 5.51 -17.93 -1.16
C LEU A 199 5.43 -18.32 0.32
N ASP A 200 5.00 -19.57 0.54
CA ASP A 200 4.84 -20.13 1.89
C ASP A 200 6.21 -20.22 2.59
N PRO A 201 6.40 -19.57 3.75
CA PRO A 201 7.66 -19.67 4.49
C PRO A 201 7.95 -21.08 5.00
N ALA A 202 6.96 -21.97 5.11
CA ALA A 202 7.15 -23.36 5.51
C ALA A 202 7.73 -24.24 4.40
N GLN A 203 7.71 -23.79 3.15
CA GLN A 203 8.20 -24.54 1.99
C GLN A 203 9.42 -23.88 1.38
N ASP A 204 10.29 -24.67 0.77
CA ASP A 204 11.40 -24.10 -0.01
C ASP A 204 10.88 -23.31 -1.23
N ILE A 205 11.64 -22.30 -1.66
CA ILE A 205 11.28 -21.48 -2.83
C ILE A 205 11.22 -22.33 -4.11
N TRP A 206 11.98 -23.42 -4.16
CA TRP A 206 12.05 -24.36 -5.27
C TRP A 206 11.13 -25.57 -5.10
N HIS A 207 10.35 -25.62 -4.02
CA HIS A 207 9.36 -26.69 -3.81
C HIS A 207 8.37 -26.74 -4.99
N ALA A 208 7.90 -27.94 -5.36
CA ALA A 208 7.01 -28.13 -6.50
C ALA A 208 5.76 -27.23 -6.43
N ASP A 209 5.19 -27.04 -5.24
CA ASP A 209 4.03 -26.17 -5.05
C ASP A 209 4.36 -24.68 -5.18
N SER A 210 5.58 -24.27 -4.79
CA SER A 210 6.08 -22.91 -5.01
C SER A 210 6.23 -22.62 -6.51
N VAL A 211 6.79 -23.58 -7.25
CA VAL A 211 6.94 -23.49 -8.71
C VAL A 211 5.58 -23.47 -9.41
N LYS A 212 4.62 -24.30 -8.98
CA LYS A 212 3.24 -24.27 -9.49
C LYS A 212 2.59 -22.90 -9.27
N ALA A 213 2.76 -22.31 -8.09
CA ALA A 213 2.22 -20.99 -7.80
C ALA A 213 2.83 -19.89 -8.68
N ILE A 214 4.16 -19.94 -8.92
CA ILE A 214 4.82 -19.03 -9.86
C ILE A 214 4.20 -19.14 -11.26
N CYS A 215 4.02 -20.37 -11.76
CA CYS A 215 3.40 -20.60 -13.07
C CYS A 215 1.94 -20.09 -13.11
N ALA A 216 1.16 -20.34 -12.05
CA ALA A 216 -0.22 -19.89 -11.97
C ALA A 216 -0.32 -18.36 -12.03
N VAL A 217 0.51 -17.64 -11.25
CA VAL A 217 0.51 -16.17 -11.26
C VAL A 217 0.99 -15.62 -12.61
N LEU A 218 1.99 -16.25 -13.24
CA LEU A 218 2.43 -15.85 -14.59
C LEU A 218 1.31 -15.97 -15.62
N ARG A 219 0.50 -17.05 -15.58
CA ARG A 219 -0.70 -17.17 -16.43
C ARG A 219 -1.70 -16.05 -16.16
N LEU A 220 -1.96 -15.72 -14.89
CA LEU A 220 -2.88 -14.62 -14.53
C LEU A 220 -2.37 -13.25 -15.04
N MET A 221 -1.06 -13.07 -15.13
CA MET A 221 -0.44 -11.86 -15.66
C MET A 221 -0.59 -11.70 -17.18
N GLU A 222 -0.97 -12.75 -17.90
CA GLU A 222 -1.31 -12.66 -19.33
C GLU A 222 -2.74 -12.17 -19.58
N ASP A 223 -3.61 -12.25 -18.56
CA ASP A 223 -5.00 -11.79 -18.67
C ASP A 223 -5.14 -10.36 -18.12
N ASP A 224 -5.26 -9.38 -19.00
CA ASP A 224 -5.41 -7.96 -18.66
C ASP A 224 -6.72 -7.62 -17.94
N ARG A 225 -7.69 -8.55 -17.93
CA ARG A 225 -8.93 -8.40 -17.14
C ARG A 225 -8.70 -8.59 -15.64
N ILE A 226 -7.59 -9.21 -15.25
CA ILE A 226 -7.28 -9.52 -13.85
C ILE A 226 -6.60 -8.33 -13.16
N CYS A 227 -7.37 -7.61 -12.34
CA CYS A 227 -6.88 -6.45 -11.59
C CYS A 227 -6.34 -6.80 -10.18
N GLU A 228 -5.70 -7.97 -10.04
CA GLU A 228 -4.97 -8.37 -8.83
C GLU A 228 -3.47 -8.24 -9.07
N TYR A 229 -2.77 -7.64 -8.10
CA TYR A 229 -1.33 -7.35 -8.22
C TYR A 229 -0.51 -7.94 -7.08
N GLU A 230 -1.16 -8.53 -6.08
CA GLU A 230 -0.48 -9.07 -4.90
C GLU A 230 -1.09 -10.41 -4.54
N PHE A 231 -0.25 -11.43 -4.51
CA PHE A 231 -0.61 -12.81 -4.21
C PHE A 231 0.27 -13.31 -3.07
N ALA A 232 -0.28 -14.18 -2.23
CA ALA A 232 0.46 -14.94 -1.25
C ALA A 232 0.02 -16.40 -1.29
N VAL A 233 0.93 -17.33 -1.04
CA VAL A 233 0.61 -18.76 -0.94
C VAL A 233 0.80 -19.22 0.48
N ARG A 234 -0.20 -19.86 1.06
CA ARG A 234 -0.11 -20.50 2.38
C ARG A 234 -0.81 -21.83 2.34
N LYS A 235 -0.13 -22.89 2.77
CA LYS A 235 -0.67 -24.27 2.80
C LYS A 235 -1.26 -24.71 1.46
N GLY A 236 -0.66 -24.27 0.35
CA GLY A 236 -1.12 -24.57 -1.01
C GLY A 236 -2.26 -23.68 -1.53
N GLU A 237 -2.80 -22.77 -0.73
CA GLU A 237 -3.88 -21.86 -1.14
C GLU A 237 -3.32 -20.52 -1.61
N VAL A 238 -3.88 -19.99 -2.71
CA VAL A 238 -3.58 -18.64 -3.20
C VAL A 238 -4.49 -17.64 -2.50
N LEU A 239 -3.88 -16.68 -1.83
CA LEU A 239 -4.52 -15.62 -1.07
C LEU A 239 -4.26 -14.27 -1.72
N VAL A 240 -5.25 -13.39 -1.71
CA VAL A 240 -5.14 -12.01 -2.18
C VAL A 240 -5.48 -11.04 -1.04
N PRO A 241 -4.72 -9.95 -0.86
CA PRO A 241 -4.98 -9.02 0.21
C PRO A 241 -6.27 -8.24 -0.05
N ARG A 242 -6.98 -7.94 1.04
CA ARG A 242 -8.15 -7.05 1.07
C ARG A 242 -8.05 -6.14 2.26
N LEU A 243 -8.45 -4.89 2.07
CA LEU A 243 -8.61 -3.97 3.17
C LEU A 243 -9.92 -4.27 3.90
N ARG A 244 -9.86 -4.47 5.22
CA ARG A 244 -11.03 -4.70 6.06
C ARG A 244 -11.12 -3.61 7.12
N ARG A 245 -12.35 -3.13 7.37
CA ARG A 245 -12.60 -2.21 8.49
C ARG A 245 -12.36 -2.90 9.82
N TYR A 246 -11.68 -2.20 10.71
CA TYR A 246 -11.43 -2.69 12.05
C TYR A 246 -12.67 -2.45 12.94
N GLY A 247 -13.12 -3.49 13.66
CA GLY A 247 -14.37 -3.43 14.44
C GLY A 247 -14.42 -2.40 15.56
N MET A 248 -13.29 -1.76 15.92
CA MET A 248 -13.24 -0.67 16.90
C MET A 248 -13.44 0.72 16.31
N GLN A 249 -13.59 0.85 14.99
CA GLN A 249 -13.76 2.13 14.30
C GLN A 249 -14.95 2.93 14.84
N ASN A 250 -16.09 2.28 15.08
CA ASN A 250 -17.28 2.94 15.66
C ASN A 250 -17.00 3.56 17.04
N LYS A 251 -16.10 2.95 17.84
CA LYS A 251 -15.72 3.50 19.16
C LYS A 251 -14.80 4.70 19.02
N VAL A 252 -13.92 4.70 18.02
CA VAL A 252 -13.05 5.85 17.70
C VAL A 252 -13.89 7.00 17.18
N GLU A 253 -14.78 6.75 16.20
CA GLU A 253 -15.66 7.77 15.62
C GLU A 253 -16.64 8.36 16.64
N ALA A 254 -17.19 7.55 17.55
CA ALA A 254 -18.02 8.04 18.64
C ALA A 254 -17.26 8.99 19.60
N ARG A 255 -15.98 8.70 19.89
CA ARG A 255 -15.12 9.56 20.72
C ARG A 255 -14.72 10.85 20.00
N MET A 256 -14.50 10.79 18.67
CA MET A 256 -14.29 11.97 17.83
C MET A 256 -15.49 12.92 17.92
N ALA A 257 -16.71 12.38 17.90
CA ALA A 257 -17.94 13.15 17.99
C ALA A 257 -18.17 13.74 19.40
N SER A 258 -17.73 13.05 20.47
CA SER A 258 -17.92 13.52 21.85
C SER A 258 -16.87 14.52 22.33
N GLY A 259 -15.69 14.59 21.69
CA GLY A 259 -14.59 15.46 22.11
C GLY A 259 -13.94 15.06 23.44
N GLU A 260 -14.26 13.88 23.97
CA GLU A 260 -13.81 13.42 25.28
C GLU A 260 -12.40 12.79 25.24
N SER A 261 -11.61 13.08 26.27
CA SER A 261 -10.27 12.54 26.49
C SER A 261 -10.25 11.11 27.07
N GLY A 262 -11.35 10.34 27.00
CA GLY A 262 -11.40 8.92 27.37
C GLY A 262 -12.32 8.08 26.47
N LEU A 263 -12.09 6.75 26.39
CA LEU A 263 -13.03 5.82 25.76
C LEU A 263 -14.31 5.79 26.62
N GLY A 264 -15.24 6.70 26.34
CA GLY A 264 -16.56 6.79 26.95
C GLY A 264 -17.43 5.58 26.60
N VAL A 265 -17.13 4.45 27.23
CA VAL A 265 -18.06 3.35 27.50
C VAL A 265 -17.72 2.89 28.91
N THR A 266 -18.73 2.88 29.78
CA THR A 266 -18.71 2.64 31.24
C THR A 266 -18.10 1.30 31.72
N THR A 267 -17.33 0.61 30.88
CA THR A 267 -16.66 -0.66 31.19
C THR A 267 -15.18 -0.69 30.79
N THR A 268 -14.58 0.40 30.26
CA THR A 268 -13.15 0.41 29.89
C THR A 268 -12.32 0.94 31.07
N PRO A 269 -11.29 0.24 31.55
CA PRO A 269 -10.39 0.76 32.59
C PRO A 269 -9.78 2.10 32.17
N ALA A 270 -9.62 3.00 33.12
CA ALA A 270 -8.91 4.26 32.93
C ALA A 270 -7.54 4.01 32.28
N PHE A 271 -7.17 4.82 31.28
CA PHE A 271 -5.83 4.74 30.70
C PHE A 271 -4.82 5.13 31.78
N SER A 272 -3.78 4.33 31.99
CA SER A 272 -2.69 4.71 32.88
C SER A 272 -1.37 4.11 32.41
N LEU A 273 -0.36 4.95 32.36
CA LEU A 273 1.02 4.53 32.12
C LEU A 273 1.65 4.00 33.41
N ASN A 274 2.61 3.08 33.28
CA ASN A 274 3.40 2.61 34.40
C ASN A 274 4.26 3.75 34.97
N ALA A 275 3.99 4.16 36.21
CA ALA A 275 4.68 5.26 36.88
C ALA A 275 6.16 4.95 37.22
N GLY A 276 6.57 3.68 37.19
CA GLY A 276 7.95 3.24 37.42
C GLY A 276 8.79 3.07 36.15
N GLY A 277 8.24 3.39 34.97
CA GLY A 277 8.91 3.24 33.68
C GLY A 277 9.29 4.56 33.03
N ALA A 278 10.32 4.51 32.19
CA ALA A 278 10.62 5.55 31.22
C ALA A 278 10.08 5.19 29.83
N TYR A 279 9.69 6.20 29.04
CA TYR A 279 9.15 6.02 27.69
C TYR A 279 10.05 6.69 26.65
N LEU A 280 10.55 5.90 25.71
CA LEU A 280 11.46 6.35 24.65
C LEU A 280 10.67 6.80 23.43
N VAL A 281 10.88 8.04 22.99
CA VAL A 281 10.33 8.60 21.75
C VAL A 281 11.48 8.99 20.82
N VAL A 282 11.67 8.20 19.76
CA VAL A 282 12.62 8.53 18.68
C VAL A 282 11.99 9.58 17.78
N GLY A 283 12.72 10.65 17.47
CA GLY A 283 12.17 11.82 16.81
C GLY A 283 11.33 12.69 17.76
N GLY A 284 11.47 12.50 19.08
CA GLY A 284 10.59 13.11 20.09
C GLY A 284 10.72 14.61 20.31
N LEU A 285 11.65 15.31 19.65
CA LEU A 285 11.92 16.73 19.90
C LEU A 285 11.23 17.67 18.88
N THR A 286 10.71 17.12 17.77
CA THR A 286 10.08 17.89 16.70
C THR A 286 8.81 17.22 16.19
N GLY A 287 8.02 17.97 15.40
CA GLY A 287 6.85 17.46 14.68
C GLY A 287 5.89 16.64 15.55
N ILE A 288 5.45 15.50 15.01
CA ILE A 288 4.53 14.56 15.69
C ILE A 288 5.16 14.03 16.98
N GLY A 289 6.46 13.69 16.97
CA GLY A 289 7.14 13.13 18.13
C GLY A 289 7.10 14.05 19.35
N ARG A 290 7.20 15.37 19.15
CA ARG A 290 7.07 16.35 20.25
C ARG A 290 5.66 16.37 20.85
N GLU A 291 4.63 16.27 20.02
CA GLU A 291 3.25 16.19 20.52
C GLU A 291 3.00 14.88 21.27
N VAL A 292 3.62 13.78 20.83
CA VAL A 292 3.62 12.51 21.57
C VAL A 292 4.31 12.64 22.92
N VAL A 293 5.45 13.33 23.00
CA VAL A 293 6.15 13.60 24.27
C VAL A 293 5.26 14.40 25.23
N ARG A 294 4.58 15.46 24.76
CA ARG A 294 3.62 16.22 25.57
C ARG A 294 2.46 15.36 26.03
N TRP A 295 1.94 14.53 25.13
CA TRP A 295 0.81 13.65 25.42
C TRP A 295 1.18 12.61 26.48
N LEU A 296 2.33 11.93 26.37
CA LEU A 296 2.77 10.96 27.38
C LEU A 296 2.85 11.58 28.79
N ALA A 297 3.36 12.81 28.90
CA ALA A 297 3.41 13.53 30.17
C ALA A 297 2.01 13.87 30.72
N ARG A 298 1.05 14.19 29.83
CA ARG A 298 -0.36 14.41 30.22
C ARG A 298 -1.02 13.13 30.72
N GLU A 299 -0.69 11.99 30.13
CA GLU A 299 -1.19 10.66 30.52
C GLU A 299 -0.43 10.02 31.70
N GLY A 300 0.39 10.81 32.40
CA GLY A 300 1.02 10.40 33.66
C GLY A 300 2.40 9.75 33.53
N ALA A 301 3.06 9.83 32.38
CA ALA A 301 4.47 9.47 32.28
C ALA A 301 5.30 10.35 33.22
N ARG A 302 6.13 9.73 34.07
CA ARG A 302 7.04 10.47 34.96
C ARG A 302 8.39 10.77 34.29
N TYR A 303 8.77 9.97 33.30
CA TYR A 303 10.03 10.10 32.58
C TYR A 303 9.83 9.82 31.10
N VAL A 304 10.14 10.82 30.26
CA VAL A 304 10.09 10.68 28.81
C VAL A 304 11.47 10.96 28.25
N ILE A 305 12.02 9.97 27.54
CA ILE A 305 13.32 10.08 26.88
C ILE A 305 13.06 10.41 25.42
N ALA A 306 13.51 11.58 24.97
CA ALA A 306 13.31 12.03 23.60
C ALA A 306 14.64 12.07 22.86
N ILE A 307 14.81 11.22 21.85
CA ILE A 307 16.07 11.12 21.12
C ILE A 307 15.93 11.54 19.66
N SER A 308 16.99 12.12 19.12
CA SER A 308 17.17 12.38 17.69
C SER A 308 18.65 12.53 17.37
N ARG A 309 19.06 12.45 16.10
CA ARG A 309 20.49 12.58 15.69
C ARG A 309 21.17 13.84 16.24
N ARG A 310 20.46 14.97 16.23
CA ARG A 310 20.96 16.27 16.74
C ARG A 310 20.60 16.51 18.21
N GLY A 311 19.71 15.69 18.79
CA GLY A 311 19.24 15.80 20.16
C GLY A 311 18.80 17.22 20.53
N PRO A 312 19.14 17.72 21.74
CA PRO A 312 18.71 19.04 22.21
C PRO A 312 19.36 20.22 21.45
N THR A 313 20.36 19.98 20.61
CA THR A 313 21.11 21.04 19.92
C THR A 313 20.41 21.61 18.68
N ASP A 314 19.43 20.90 18.11
CA ASP A 314 18.71 21.33 16.90
C ASP A 314 17.78 22.53 17.17
N GLN A 315 17.06 22.48 18.29
CA GLN A 315 16.09 23.49 18.73
C GLN A 315 16.18 23.67 20.25
N PRO A 316 17.27 24.28 20.76
CA PRO A 316 17.58 24.29 22.19
C PRO A 316 16.52 25.04 23.01
N GLN A 317 16.05 26.18 22.53
CA GLN A 317 15.02 26.99 23.21
C GLN A 317 13.69 26.25 23.29
N GLN A 318 13.24 25.62 22.19
CA GLN A 318 12.00 24.84 22.16
C GLN A 318 12.12 23.57 23.02
N THR A 319 13.29 22.94 23.05
CA THR A 319 13.56 21.77 23.90
C THR A 319 13.51 22.15 25.39
N GLN A 320 14.10 23.30 25.76
CA GLN A 320 14.04 23.81 27.13
C GLN A 320 12.61 24.20 27.53
N ALA A 321 11.86 24.85 26.64
CA ALA A 321 10.46 25.18 26.88
C ALA A 321 9.59 23.92 27.06
N LEU A 322 9.83 22.88 26.25
CA LEU A 322 9.17 21.58 26.40
C LEU A 322 9.52 20.92 27.74
N ALA A 323 10.79 20.95 28.15
CA ALA A 323 11.21 20.41 29.45
C ALA A 323 10.49 21.12 30.60
N ALA A 324 10.45 22.45 30.59
CA ALA A 324 9.74 23.23 31.60
C ALA A 324 8.23 22.94 31.61
N GLU A 325 7.60 22.81 30.43
CA GLU A 325 6.19 22.41 30.32
C GLU A 325 5.95 21.04 30.98
N LEU A 326 6.79 20.05 30.69
CA LEU A 326 6.68 18.70 31.23
C LEU A 326 6.89 18.67 32.76
N GLU A 327 7.82 19.48 33.28
CA GLU A 327 8.09 19.58 34.71
C GLU A 327 6.85 20.06 35.49
N THR A 328 6.06 21.00 34.94
CA THR A 328 4.80 21.43 35.58
C THR A 328 3.76 20.30 35.72
N ARG A 329 3.95 19.20 34.99
CA ARG A 329 3.10 18.01 35.02
C ARG A 329 3.72 16.85 35.81
N GLY A 330 4.84 17.08 36.50
CA GLY A 330 5.56 16.04 37.23
C GLY A 330 6.29 15.04 36.32
N CYS A 331 6.52 15.39 35.05
CA CYS A 331 7.24 14.58 34.09
C CYS A 331 8.63 15.17 33.83
N LYS A 332 9.67 14.34 33.90
CA LYS A 332 11.04 14.72 33.51
C LYS A 332 11.29 14.40 32.05
N LEU A 333 11.59 15.41 31.25
CA LEU A 333 12.11 15.23 29.88
C LEU A 333 13.61 14.93 29.93
N ILE A 334 14.03 13.89 29.20
CA ILE A 334 15.44 13.52 29.03
C ILE A 334 15.77 13.59 27.53
N PRO A 335 16.18 14.77 27.02
CA PRO A 335 16.57 14.91 25.63
C PRO A 335 17.99 14.39 25.41
N TYR A 336 18.21 13.56 24.39
CA TYR A 336 19.53 13.01 24.09
C TYR A 336 19.81 12.95 22.59
N ALA A 337 21.07 13.16 22.20
CA ALA A 337 21.51 13.01 20.81
C ALA A 337 21.88 11.55 20.56
N CYS A 338 21.12 10.85 19.71
CA CYS A 338 21.38 9.47 19.35
C CYS A 338 20.87 9.21 17.93
N ASP A 339 21.72 8.63 17.08
CA ASP A 339 21.34 8.05 15.81
C ASP A 339 21.00 6.57 15.99
N ILE A 340 19.71 6.24 15.91
CA ILE A 340 19.27 4.85 16.06
C ILE A 340 19.72 3.95 14.90
N ALA A 341 20.14 4.51 13.77
CA ALA A 341 20.71 3.75 12.66
C ALA A 341 22.12 3.23 12.98
N ASP A 342 22.84 3.89 13.91
CA ASP A 342 24.13 3.44 14.42
C ASP A 342 23.90 2.57 15.66
N SER A 343 24.15 1.26 15.52
CA SER A 343 23.96 0.30 16.61
C SER A 343 24.88 0.56 17.80
N ALA A 344 26.09 1.09 17.58
CA ALA A 344 27.03 1.41 18.64
C ALA A 344 26.61 2.67 19.39
N ASP A 345 26.11 3.68 18.68
CA ASP A 345 25.55 4.88 19.31
C ASP A 345 24.32 4.56 20.16
N LEU A 346 23.40 3.76 19.63
CA LEU A 346 22.23 3.28 20.37
C LEU A 346 22.62 2.49 21.62
N ALA A 347 23.60 1.59 21.53
CA ALA A 347 24.08 0.80 22.67
C ALA A 347 24.62 1.70 23.80
N ARG A 348 25.50 2.66 23.46
CA ARG A 348 26.04 3.62 24.44
C ARG A 348 24.95 4.44 25.11
N PHE A 349 23.97 4.90 24.34
CA PHE A 349 22.82 5.61 24.90
C PHE A 349 22.02 4.73 25.86
N LEU A 350 21.75 3.47 25.50
CA LEU A 350 20.96 2.56 26.33
C LEU A 350 21.67 2.17 27.63
N ASP A 351 22.99 2.01 27.61
CA ASP A 351 23.79 1.79 28.82
C ASP A 351 23.61 2.93 29.82
N LEU A 352 23.55 4.18 29.35
CA LEU A 352 23.28 5.35 30.19
C LEU A 352 21.82 5.42 30.64
N ALA A 353 20.88 5.16 29.73
CA ALA A 353 19.45 5.29 29.99
C ALA A 353 18.94 4.27 31.01
N ARG A 354 19.38 3.01 30.90
CA ARG A 354 18.94 1.90 31.74
C ARG A 354 19.40 1.99 33.19
N VAL A 355 20.45 2.76 33.47
CA VAL A 355 20.89 3.04 34.85
C VAL A 355 19.87 3.89 35.61
N MET A 356 19.11 4.74 34.91
CA MET A 356 18.12 5.60 35.56
C MET A 356 16.85 4.83 35.91
N LEU A 357 16.19 4.24 34.90
CA LEU A 357 14.92 3.54 35.00
C LEU A 357 14.76 2.50 33.89
N PRO A 358 13.97 1.44 34.11
CA PRO A 358 13.60 0.52 33.03
C PRO A 358 12.79 1.28 31.96
N ILE A 359 13.16 1.09 30.70
CA ILE A 359 12.38 1.59 29.57
C ILE A 359 11.21 0.64 29.37
N ARG A 360 9.98 1.13 29.49
CA ARG A 360 8.75 0.34 29.40
C ARG A 360 8.03 0.51 28.07
N GLY A 361 8.33 1.55 27.29
CA GLY A 361 7.69 1.75 25.99
C GLY A 361 8.59 2.45 25.00
N VAL A 362 8.45 2.08 23.73
CA VAL A 362 9.20 2.66 22.61
C VAL A 362 8.23 3.15 21.55
N ILE A 363 8.41 4.39 21.10
CA ILE A 363 7.70 4.99 19.96
C ILE A 363 8.75 5.48 18.96
N ASN A 364 8.81 4.83 17.80
CA ASN A 364 9.63 5.30 16.68
C ASN A 364 8.83 6.27 15.80
N ALA A 365 9.00 7.57 16.06
CA ALA A 365 8.44 8.66 15.26
C ALA A 365 9.47 9.29 14.31
N ALA A 366 10.61 8.60 14.04
CA ALA A 366 11.62 9.10 13.13
C ALA A 366 11.07 9.24 11.70
N LEU A 367 11.33 10.41 11.10
CA LEU A 367 10.95 10.74 9.73
C LEU A 367 12.17 11.30 9.00
N ALA A 368 12.46 10.72 7.84
CA ALA A 368 13.37 11.26 6.85
C ALA A 368 12.75 10.98 5.48
N LEU A 369 12.76 11.98 4.61
CA LEU A 369 12.18 11.93 3.27
C LEU A 369 13.25 12.35 2.26
N ALA A 370 13.19 11.76 1.07
CA ALA A 370 14.12 12.03 -0.02
C ALA A 370 13.42 11.63 -1.33
N ASP A 371 12.37 12.36 -1.64
CA ASP A 371 11.42 12.01 -2.70
C ASP A 371 12.06 12.24 -4.08
N ALA A 372 11.82 11.31 -5.00
CA ALA A 372 12.22 11.34 -6.39
C ALA A 372 11.43 10.28 -7.17
N ALA A 373 11.08 10.54 -8.43
CA ALA A 373 10.58 9.49 -9.31
C ALA A 373 11.56 8.33 -9.36
N TRP A 374 11.07 7.10 -9.51
CA TRP A 374 11.90 5.91 -9.48
C TRP A 374 13.04 5.93 -10.51
N ALA A 375 12.75 6.38 -11.74
CA ALA A 375 13.76 6.52 -12.80
C ALA A 375 14.92 7.47 -12.41
N ASP A 376 14.60 8.53 -11.69
CA ASP A 376 15.52 9.61 -11.35
C ASP A 376 16.09 9.46 -9.92
N MET A 377 15.57 8.51 -9.14
CA MET A 377 15.99 8.27 -7.76
C MET A 377 17.44 7.81 -7.75
N THR A 378 18.24 8.43 -6.88
CA THR A 378 19.62 8.02 -6.60
C THR A 378 19.67 7.02 -5.43
N LEU A 379 20.73 6.20 -5.37
CA LEU A 379 20.96 5.31 -4.22
C LEU A 379 21.04 6.07 -2.89
N GLN A 380 21.57 7.30 -2.90
CA GLN A 380 21.63 8.14 -1.70
C GLN A 380 20.22 8.53 -1.24
N GLN A 381 19.35 8.98 -2.15
CA GLN A 381 17.94 9.25 -1.84
C GLN A 381 17.21 7.98 -1.37
N TRP A 382 17.51 6.82 -1.97
CA TRP A 382 16.97 5.54 -1.51
C TRP A 382 17.33 5.25 -0.04
N LYS A 383 18.59 5.44 0.35
CA LYS A 383 19.09 5.12 1.70
C LYS A 383 18.59 6.05 2.81
N VAL A 384 18.19 7.29 2.50
CA VAL A 384 17.78 8.30 3.51
C VAL A 384 16.63 7.83 4.43
N PRO A 385 15.44 7.48 3.93
CA PRO A 385 14.34 7.00 4.79
C PRO A 385 14.67 5.66 5.44
N LEU A 386 15.45 4.82 4.76
CA LEU A 386 15.84 3.50 5.24
C LEU A 386 16.75 3.57 6.47
N ALA A 387 17.72 4.48 6.52
CA ALA A 387 18.55 4.63 7.71
C ALA A 387 17.70 4.86 8.98
N ALA A 388 16.74 5.80 8.90
CA ALA A 388 15.90 6.18 10.04
C ALA A 388 14.84 5.12 10.41
N LYS A 389 14.23 4.47 9.42
CA LYS A 389 13.05 3.61 9.63
C LYS A 389 13.33 2.12 9.45
N TYR A 390 14.30 1.73 8.62
CA TYR A 390 14.72 0.34 8.47
C TYR A 390 15.78 0.00 9.51
N SER A 391 17.01 0.50 9.33
CA SER A 391 18.16 0.19 10.20
C SER A 391 17.86 0.58 11.65
N GLY A 392 17.28 1.77 11.84
CA GLY A 392 16.80 2.21 13.13
C GLY A 392 15.82 1.25 13.81
N SER A 393 14.80 0.75 13.10
CA SER A 393 13.84 -0.18 13.71
C SER A 393 14.41 -1.59 13.92
N CYS A 394 15.37 -2.02 13.09
CA CYS A 394 16.13 -3.25 13.32
C CYS A 394 16.95 -3.15 14.62
N ASN A 395 17.68 -2.06 14.80
CA ASN A 395 18.49 -1.81 15.99
C ASN A 395 17.62 -1.68 17.25
N LEU A 396 16.50 -0.96 17.17
CA LEU A 396 15.54 -0.88 18.27
C LEU A 396 14.95 -2.25 18.62
N HIS A 397 14.59 -3.07 17.62
CA HIS A 397 14.12 -4.42 17.92
C HIS A 397 15.20 -5.23 18.64
N ALA A 398 16.42 -5.28 18.11
CA ALA A 398 17.53 -6.03 18.71
C ALA A 398 17.82 -5.57 20.16
N ALA A 399 17.79 -4.27 20.39
CA ALA A 399 18.04 -3.68 21.70
C ALA A 399 16.99 -4.01 22.76
N PHE A 400 15.72 -4.18 22.34
CA PHE A 400 14.57 -4.34 23.25
C PHE A 400 13.89 -5.70 23.16
N ALA A 401 14.40 -6.65 22.38
CA ALA A 401 13.77 -7.97 22.21
C ALA A 401 13.72 -8.77 23.53
N ALA A 402 14.68 -8.55 24.43
CA ALA A 402 14.75 -9.19 25.75
C ALA A 402 14.10 -8.36 26.87
N ASP A 403 13.64 -7.13 26.59
CA ASP A 403 13.08 -6.23 27.59
C ASP A 403 11.57 -6.45 27.76
N GLU A 404 11.08 -6.30 28.99
CA GLU A 404 9.64 -6.28 29.28
C GLU A 404 9.02 -4.92 28.93
N LEU A 405 8.74 -4.74 27.64
CA LEU A 405 8.01 -3.57 27.14
C LEU A 405 6.49 -3.73 27.31
N ASP A 406 5.84 -2.66 27.74
CA ASP A 406 4.38 -2.47 27.70
C ASP A 406 3.92 -2.26 26.25
N PHE A 407 4.70 -1.55 25.43
CA PHE A 407 4.41 -1.30 24.01
C PHE A 407 5.65 -1.01 23.16
N PHE A 408 5.56 -1.33 21.87
CA PHE A 408 6.54 -0.98 20.84
C PHE A 408 5.78 -0.49 19.61
N ILE A 409 5.87 0.81 19.32
CA ILE A 409 5.06 1.48 18.31
C ILE A 409 5.96 2.09 17.23
N SER A 410 5.66 1.81 15.98
CA SER A 410 6.28 2.46 14.83
C SER A 410 5.26 3.36 14.13
N LEU A 411 5.58 4.63 13.94
CA LEU A 411 4.76 5.51 13.10
C LEU A 411 5.15 5.30 11.63
N SER A 412 4.44 4.38 10.98
CA SER A 412 4.53 4.09 9.54
C SER A 412 3.68 5.08 8.74
N SER A 413 3.45 4.81 7.47
CA SER A 413 2.64 5.65 6.59
C SER A 413 1.67 4.83 5.74
N VAL A 414 0.52 5.44 5.45
CA VAL A 414 -0.48 4.92 4.51
C VAL A 414 0.11 4.73 3.11
N THR A 415 1.18 5.46 2.75
CA THR A 415 1.92 5.24 1.49
C THR A 415 2.37 3.79 1.39
N GLY A 416 2.84 3.19 2.49
CA GLY A 416 3.17 1.77 2.58
C GLY A 416 2.02 0.87 2.13
N VAL A 417 0.76 1.26 2.33
CA VAL A 417 -0.44 0.48 1.97
C VAL A 417 -0.87 0.68 0.52
N VAL A 418 -0.86 1.93 0.03
CA VAL A 418 -1.47 2.31 -1.26
C VAL A 418 -0.46 2.66 -2.36
N GLY A 419 0.80 2.93 -2.01
CA GLY A 419 1.81 3.53 -2.89
C GLY A 419 1.77 5.06 -2.88
N SER A 420 2.85 5.71 -3.33
CA SER A 420 2.87 7.15 -3.55
C SER A 420 3.91 7.55 -4.60
N HIS A 421 3.51 8.40 -5.55
CA HIS A 421 4.40 8.89 -6.62
C HIS A 421 5.61 9.60 -6.02
N GLY A 422 6.80 9.28 -6.52
CA GLY A 422 8.07 9.85 -6.08
C GLY A 422 8.56 9.33 -4.73
N GLN A 423 7.89 8.35 -4.13
CA GLN A 423 8.15 7.89 -2.76
C GLN A 423 8.45 6.40 -2.67
N ALA A 424 9.10 5.82 -3.68
CA ALA A 424 9.44 4.39 -3.71
C ALA A 424 10.23 3.95 -2.47
N ASN A 425 11.20 4.77 -2.05
CA ASN A 425 12.03 4.57 -0.85
C ASN A 425 11.22 4.64 0.46
N TYR A 426 10.38 5.65 0.62
CA TYR A 426 9.57 5.86 1.83
C TYR A 426 8.45 4.84 1.95
N THR A 427 7.83 4.48 0.82
CA THR A 427 6.81 3.44 0.73
C THR A 427 7.40 2.07 1.07
N ALA A 428 8.56 1.73 0.49
CA ALA A 428 9.28 0.49 0.81
C ALA A 428 9.55 0.36 2.31
N VAL A 429 10.11 1.38 2.95
CA VAL A 429 10.41 1.29 4.39
C VAL A 429 9.15 1.26 5.27
N SER A 430 8.06 1.90 4.84
CA SER A 430 6.78 1.83 5.54
C SER A 430 6.22 0.39 5.53
N THR A 431 6.29 -0.30 4.38
CA THR A 431 5.91 -1.73 4.31
C THR A 431 6.77 -2.63 5.18
N PHE A 432 8.07 -2.31 5.35
CA PHE A 432 8.93 -3.00 6.31
C PHE A 432 8.47 -2.80 7.75
N GLN A 433 8.17 -1.56 8.19
CA GLN A 433 7.71 -1.31 9.56
C GLN A 433 6.39 -2.04 9.86
N ASP A 434 5.50 -2.10 8.88
CA ASP A 434 4.24 -2.86 8.96
C ASP A 434 4.50 -4.37 9.10
N ALA A 435 5.40 -4.92 8.29
CA ALA A 435 5.79 -6.32 8.35
C ALA A 435 6.51 -6.67 9.67
N GLN A 436 7.38 -5.78 10.16
CA GLN A 436 8.09 -5.97 11.42
C GLN A 436 7.12 -6.00 12.60
N ALA A 437 6.09 -5.15 12.61
CA ALA A 437 5.13 -5.14 13.69
C ALA A 437 4.27 -6.42 13.70
N ARG A 438 3.83 -6.93 12.55
CA ARG A 438 3.18 -8.26 12.43
C ARG A 438 4.10 -9.39 12.91
N TRP A 439 5.37 -9.33 12.54
CA TRP A 439 6.37 -10.32 12.95
C TRP A 439 6.60 -10.33 14.46
N ARG A 440 6.72 -9.15 15.08
CA ARG A 440 6.92 -9.02 16.54
C ARG A 440 5.77 -9.65 17.34
N VAL A 441 4.53 -9.51 16.86
CA VAL A 441 3.34 -10.04 17.57
C VAL A 441 3.04 -11.49 17.22
N ALA A 442 3.62 -12.01 16.13
CA ALA A 442 3.42 -13.39 15.69
C ALA A 442 3.74 -14.39 16.83
N ALA A 443 3.13 -15.57 16.76
CA ALA A 443 3.22 -16.58 17.82
C ALA A 443 4.64 -17.04 18.14
N THR A 444 5.60 -16.82 17.24
CA THR A 444 7.02 -17.14 17.41
C THR A 444 7.75 -16.13 18.31
N GLN A 445 7.36 -14.85 18.26
CA GLN A 445 8.02 -13.76 19.01
C GLN A 445 7.21 -13.37 20.26
N LYS A 446 5.89 -13.23 20.14
CA LYS A 446 4.96 -12.81 21.22
C LYS A 446 5.33 -11.48 21.90
N LEU A 447 6.09 -10.64 21.21
CA LEU A 447 6.50 -9.32 21.67
C LEU A 447 5.43 -8.27 21.34
N PRO A 448 5.34 -7.17 22.10
CA PRO A 448 4.52 -6.04 21.68
C PRO A 448 5.06 -5.45 20.37
N GLY A 449 4.18 -5.03 19.48
CA GLY A 449 4.49 -4.48 18.16
C GLY A 449 3.25 -3.93 17.48
N VAL A 450 3.21 -2.62 17.27
CA VAL A 450 2.16 -1.97 16.48
C VAL A 450 2.80 -1.01 15.49
N SER A 451 2.54 -1.22 14.20
CA SER A 451 2.78 -0.21 13.17
C SER A 451 1.50 0.57 12.94
N ILE A 452 1.57 1.89 12.99
CA ILE A 452 0.46 2.77 12.65
C ILE A 452 0.77 3.38 11.28
N ALA A 453 0.13 2.89 10.23
CA ALA A 453 0.23 3.46 8.88
C ALA A 453 -0.61 4.73 8.84
N LEU A 454 0.02 5.89 9.07
CA LEU A 454 -0.65 7.19 9.18
C LEU A 454 -0.90 7.83 7.80
N GLY A 455 -2.05 8.48 7.64
CA GLY A 455 -2.27 9.48 6.60
C GLY A 455 -1.48 10.76 6.88
N GLY A 456 -1.69 11.79 6.06
CA GLY A 456 -1.09 13.10 6.33
C GLY A 456 -1.58 13.68 7.66
N VAL A 457 -0.73 14.38 8.42
CA VAL A 457 -1.09 14.95 9.73
C VAL A 457 -1.09 16.48 9.68
N LEU A 458 -2.22 17.08 10.04
CA LEU A 458 -2.39 18.52 10.22
C LEU A 458 -2.00 18.95 11.64
N GLY A 459 -1.47 20.16 11.76
CA GLY A 459 -1.15 20.78 13.05
C GLY A 459 0.18 20.33 13.70
N ALA A 460 0.91 19.39 13.08
CA ALA A 460 2.27 19.02 13.49
C ALA A 460 3.08 18.38 12.35
N GLY A 461 4.40 18.60 12.34
CA GLY A 461 5.32 17.86 11.48
C GLY A 461 5.44 18.39 10.04
N TYR A 462 5.83 17.50 9.13
CA TYR A 462 6.26 17.85 7.76
C TYR A 462 5.20 18.57 6.93
N ILE A 463 3.94 18.14 6.99
CA ILE A 463 2.83 18.73 6.23
C ILE A 463 2.57 20.18 6.64
N GLN A 464 2.68 20.50 7.93
CA GLN A 464 2.54 21.88 8.41
C GLN A 464 3.71 22.77 7.98
N GLN A 465 4.90 22.18 7.83
CA GLN A 465 6.14 22.90 7.56
C GLN A 465 6.42 23.11 6.06
N THR A 466 5.65 22.47 5.18
CA THR A 466 5.86 22.50 3.73
C THR A 466 4.55 22.85 3.02
N ALA A 467 4.51 24.01 2.37
CA ALA A 467 3.34 24.48 1.61
C ALA A 467 2.96 23.50 0.48
N GLY A 468 1.66 23.33 0.22
CA GLY A 468 1.17 22.50 -0.88
C GLY A 468 1.14 20.98 -0.62
N VAL A 469 1.63 20.49 0.53
CA VAL A 469 1.62 19.05 0.85
C VAL A 469 0.23 18.59 1.31
N ALA A 470 -0.50 19.42 2.06
CA ALA A 470 -1.85 19.09 2.53
C ALA A 470 -2.83 18.95 1.36
N GLU A 471 -2.74 19.86 0.40
CA GLU A 471 -3.55 19.90 -0.82
C GLU A 471 -3.25 18.69 -1.71
N ARG A 472 -1.97 18.32 -1.88
CA ARG A 472 -1.57 17.11 -2.61
C ARG A 472 -2.07 15.82 -1.95
N ALA A 473 -1.97 15.72 -0.63
CA ALA A 473 -2.46 14.56 0.11
C ALA A 473 -3.99 14.42 -0.01
N ALA A 474 -4.73 15.53 0.13
CA ALA A 474 -6.18 15.54 -0.08
C ALA A 474 -6.54 15.10 -1.52
N ARG A 475 -5.81 15.60 -2.53
CA ARG A 475 -6.02 15.23 -3.95
C ARG A 475 -5.70 13.76 -4.25
N ALA A 476 -4.70 13.20 -3.58
CA ALA A 476 -4.40 11.76 -3.65
C ALA A 476 -5.44 10.89 -2.94
N GLY A 477 -6.53 11.47 -2.41
CA GLY A 477 -7.58 10.77 -1.67
C GLY A 477 -7.18 10.39 -0.25
N TRP A 478 -6.14 11.01 0.30
CA TRP A 478 -5.68 10.70 1.65
C TRP A 478 -6.49 11.51 2.65
N ARG A 479 -6.96 10.85 3.70
CA ARG A 479 -7.54 11.56 4.84
C ARG A 479 -6.39 12.21 5.62
N LEU A 480 -6.49 13.52 5.80
CA LEU A 480 -5.66 14.23 6.74
C LEU A 480 -6.17 13.99 8.17
N HIS A 481 -5.24 13.78 9.09
CA HIS A 481 -5.49 13.57 10.52
C HIS A 481 -5.19 14.83 11.30
N ASP A 482 -6.08 15.22 12.21
CA ASP A 482 -5.70 16.10 13.30
C ASP A 482 -4.72 15.36 14.24
N ILE A 483 -3.76 16.08 14.83
CA ILE A 483 -2.80 15.49 15.77
C ILE A 483 -3.49 14.72 16.93
N ARG A 484 -4.67 15.16 17.39
CA ARG A 484 -5.45 14.46 18.41
C ARG A 484 -5.82 13.03 17.99
N GLU A 485 -6.12 12.82 16.71
CA GLU A 485 -6.43 11.50 16.17
C GLU A 485 -5.21 10.58 16.23
N VAL A 486 -4.04 11.12 15.90
CA VAL A 486 -2.77 10.38 15.99
C VAL A 486 -2.49 9.96 17.44
N LEU A 487 -2.70 10.86 18.39
CA LEU A 487 -2.53 10.55 19.82
C LEU A 487 -3.52 9.47 20.30
N TRP A 488 -4.76 9.46 19.79
CA TRP A 488 -5.71 8.39 20.09
C TRP A 488 -5.34 7.06 19.46
N LEU A 489 -4.80 7.06 18.24
CA LEU A 489 -4.25 5.84 17.63
C LEU A 489 -3.08 5.28 18.45
N ILE A 490 -2.25 6.15 19.03
CA ILE A 490 -1.19 5.76 19.96
C ILE A 490 -1.77 5.19 21.25
N GLU A 491 -2.77 5.84 21.87
CA GLU A 491 -3.48 5.28 23.04
C GLU A 491 -4.02 3.88 22.74
N LEU A 492 -4.64 3.70 21.57
CA LEU A 492 -5.14 2.41 21.12
C LEU A 492 -4.01 1.39 20.96
N ALA A 493 -2.90 1.78 20.34
CA ALA A 493 -1.73 0.91 20.18
C ALA A 493 -1.10 0.52 21.52
N ILE A 494 -1.16 1.38 22.55
CA ILE A 494 -0.71 1.05 23.90
C ILE A 494 -1.68 0.07 24.60
N ARG A 495 -2.99 0.25 24.42
CA ARG A 495 -4.00 -0.65 25.00
C ARG A 495 -4.02 -2.03 24.32
N TYR A 496 -3.71 -2.07 23.04
CA TYR A 496 -3.67 -3.29 22.22
C TYR A 496 -2.28 -3.46 21.60
N PRO A 497 -1.24 -3.69 22.43
CA PRO A 497 0.15 -3.66 21.99
C PRO A 497 0.53 -4.85 21.10
N ARG A 498 -0.42 -5.77 20.84
CA ARG A 498 -0.26 -6.93 19.95
C ARG A 498 -1.14 -6.87 18.70
N ALA A 499 -1.60 -5.68 18.31
CA ALA A 499 -2.45 -5.49 17.13
C ALA A 499 -1.72 -5.70 15.79
N GLY A 500 -0.38 -5.65 15.75
CA GLY A 500 0.41 -5.85 14.54
C GLY A 500 0.39 -4.60 13.65
N GLN A 501 -0.63 -4.40 12.82
CA GLN A 501 -0.75 -3.25 11.92
C GLN A 501 -2.10 -2.56 12.09
N VAL A 502 -2.06 -1.23 12.24
CA VAL A 502 -3.22 -0.34 12.23
C VAL A 502 -3.10 0.58 11.02
N ILE A 503 -4.10 0.57 10.15
CA ILE A 503 -4.14 1.42 8.97
C ILE A 503 -5.07 2.60 9.26
N ALA A 504 -4.53 3.80 9.17
CA ALA A 504 -5.24 5.05 9.25
C ALA A 504 -5.02 5.85 7.96
N GLY A 505 -5.88 6.83 7.67
CA GLY A 505 -5.62 7.78 6.59
C GLY A 505 -6.13 7.39 5.20
N ILE A 506 -6.76 6.23 5.05
CA ILE A 506 -7.51 5.89 3.83
C ILE A 506 -8.94 6.39 4.01
N SER A 507 -9.32 7.44 3.28
CA SER A 507 -10.67 8.00 3.35
C SER A 507 -11.68 7.10 2.63
N GLN A 508 -12.95 7.23 3.01
CA GLN A 508 -14.04 6.99 2.06
C GLN A 508 -13.94 8.14 1.06
N TRP A 509 -13.67 7.87 -0.21
CA TRP A 509 -13.70 8.93 -1.21
C TRP A 509 -15.15 9.43 -1.33
N THR A 510 -15.33 10.69 -0.95
CA THR A 510 -16.59 11.43 -1.00
C THR A 510 -16.63 12.25 -2.28
N VAL A 511 -17.64 12.01 -3.12
CA VAL A 511 -18.00 12.92 -4.21
C VAL A 511 -18.82 14.03 -3.58
N ASP A 512 -18.16 15.05 -3.06
CA ASP A 512 -18.86 16.11 -2.35
C ASP A 512 -18.69 17.43 -3.11
N ALA A 513 -19.76 17.80 -3.84
CA ALA A 513 -19.87 19.09 -4.51
C ALA A 513 -19.90 20.26 -3.51
N THR A 514 -20.19 20.00 -2.23
CA THR A 514 -20.22 20.98 -1.15
C THR A 514 -18.95 21.00 -0.29
N ALA A 515 -18.22 19.90 -0.13
CA ALA A 515 -16.90 19.91 0.53
C ALA A 515 -15.84 20.72 -0.24
N GLY A 516 -16.03 20.91 -1.55
CA GLY A 516 -15.23 21.83 -2.36
C GLY A 516 -15.17 23.25 -1.79
N GLN A 517 -16.15 23.68 -0.99
CA GLN A 517 -16.13 24.99 -0.33
C GLN A 517 -15.34 25.04 0.99
N GLN A 518 -15.08 23.91 1.64
CA GLN A 518 -14.34 23.88 2.92
C GLN A 518 -12.90 23.37 2.78
N THR A 519 -12.61 22.52 1.79
CA THR A 519 -11.27 21.95 1.56
C THR A 519 -10.68 22.27 0.18
N GLY A 520 -11.45 22.90 -0.71
CA GLY A 520 -10.95 23.33 -2.03
C GLY A 520 -10.62 22.20 -3.00
N VAL A 521 -11.12 20.98 -2.81
CA VAL A 521 -10.83 19.84 -3.72
C VAL A 521 -12.12 19.16 -4.15
N SER A 522 -12.51 19.37 -5.41
CA SER A 522 -13.50 18.53 -6.12
C SER A 522 -12.80 17.75 -7.22
N SER A 523 -12.53 16.45 -7.03
CA SER A 523 -12.14 15.57 -8.13
C SER A 523 -13.33 14.70 -8.53
N SER A 524 -13.74 14.77 -9.80
CA SER A 524 -14.80 13.91 -10.36
C SER A 524 -14.34 12.46 -10.55
N SER A 525 -13.02 12.23 -10.64
CA SER A 525 -12.41 10.91 -10.80
C SER A 525 -11.90 10.32 -9.48
N PRO A 526 -12.07 9.00 -9.25
CA PRO A 526 -11.54 8.33 -8.08
C PRO A 526 -10.01 8.29 -8.10
N PRO A 527 -9.34 8.28 -6.93
CA PRO A 527 -7.88 8.18 -6.85
C PRO A 527 -7.34 6.91 -7.54
N ALA A 528 -6.16 7.00 -8.15
CA ALA A 528 -5.56 5.90 -8.92
C ALA A 528 -5.43 4.59 -8.13
N TRP A 529 -5.09 4.65 -6.83
CA TRP A 529 -4.99 3.47 -5.96
C TRP A 529 -6.32 2.73 -5.81
N ARG A 530 -7.48 3.39 -5.99
CA ARG A 530 -8.80 2.76 -5.88
C ARG A 530 -9.09 1.76 -7.00
N ARG A 531 -8.33 1.83 -8.10
CA ARG A 531 -8.43 0.87 -9.21
C ARG A 531 -8.06 -0.55 -8.77
N GLU A 532 -7.25 -0.72 -7.72
CA GLU A 532 -6.91 -2.04 -7.20
C GLU A 532 -8.06 -2.66 -6.40
N ARG A 533 -8.38 -3.94 -6.68
CA ARG A 533 -9.45 -4.69 -6.01
C ARG A 533 -9.27 -4.84 -4.50
N ARG A 534 -8.05 -4.65 -3.99
CA ARG A 534 -7.73 -4.63 -2.55
C ARG A 534 -8.58 -3.60 -1.78
N PHE A 535 -9.00 -2.53 -2.44
CA PHE A 535 -9.76 -1.42 -1.83
C PHE A 535 -11.26 -1.45 -2.17
N SER A 536 -11.74 -2.48 -2.87
CA SER A 536 -13.14 -2.58 -3.34
C SER A 536 -14.18 -2.57 -2.22
N ALA A 537 -13.82 -3.03 -1.02
CA ALA A 537 -14.68 -3.03 0.16
C ALA A 537 -14.84 -1.64 0.83
N LEU A 538 -14.14 -0.61 0.36
CA LEU A 538 -14.29 0.75 0.87
C LEU A 538 -15.53 1.42 0.24
N PRO A 539 -16.51 1.86 1.05
CA PRO A 539 -17.73 2.46 0.51
C PRO A 539 -17.44 3.79 -0.21
N VAL A 540 -18.25 4.06 -1.23
CA VAL A 540 -18.39 5.37 -1.87
C VAL A 540 -19.46 6.13 -1.09
N GLN A 541 -19.15 7.29 -0.52
CA GLN A 541 -20.17 8.18 0.02
C GLN A 541 -20.57 9.19 -1.05
N ASN A 542 -21.70 8.94 -1.71
CA ASN A 542 -22.42 9.95 -2.49
C ASN A 542 -23.34 10.70 -1.53
N GLN A 543 -22.92 11.85 -1.00
CA GLN A 543 -23.86 12.78 -0.35
C GLN A 543 -24.45 13.69 -1.43
N GLY A 544 -25.43 13.16 -2.15
CA GLY A 544 -26.07 13.84 -3.28
C GLY A 544 -27.35 13.15 -3.69
N ASN A 545 -28.23 12.85 -2.73
CA ASN A 545 -29.59 12.40 -3.03
C ASN A 545 -30.41 13.64 -3.43
N ASN A 546 -30.26 14.09 -4.67
CA ASN A 546 -31.21 15.02 -5.28
C ASN A 546 -31.52 14.53 -6.72
N PRO A 547 -32.71 13.96 -6.97
CA PRO A 547 -33.07 13.36 -8.27
C PRO A 547 -33.52 14.41 -9.30
N ALA A 548 -32.88 15.57 -9.32
CA ALA A 548 -33.09 16.56 -10.37
C ALA A 548 -31.96 16.42 -11.38
N ALA A 549 -32.31 15.84 -12.53
CA ALA A 549 -31.49 15.82 -13.73
C ALA A 549 -30.88 17.20 -13.98
N ILE A 550 -29.56 17.28 -13.89
CA ILE A 550 -28.81 18.29 -14.61
C ILE A 550 -28.59 17.64 -15.97
N ASP A 551 -29.29 18.15 -16.99
CA ASP A 551 -28.97 17.90 -18.39
C ASP A 551 -27.45 18.06 -18.55
N ARG A 552 -26.76 16.93 -18.73
CA ARG A 552 -25.43 16.93 -19.28
C ARG A 552 -25.63 16.89 -20.78
N ASP A 553 -25.15 17.92 -21.47
CA ASP A 553 -24.99 17.87 -22.91
C ASP A 553 -24.31 16.54 -23.28
N GLU A 554 -25.05 15.74 -24.03
CA GLU A 554 -24.61 14.50 -24.66
C GLU A 554 -23.59 14.84 -25.74
N ASP A 555 -22.34 15.08 -25.36
CA ASP A 555 -21.21 15.06 -26.28
C ASP A 555 -19.92 14.95 -25.45
N MET A 556 -19.50 13.72 -25.18
CA MET A 556 -18.11 13.25 -25.14
C MET A 556 -18.11 11.81 -24.62
N ASP A 557 -17.91 10.88 -25.55
CA ASP A 557 -17.73 9.46 -25.33
C ASP A 557 -16.41 9.21 -24.57
N ASP A 558 -16.50 8.98 -23.26
CA ASP A 558 -15.38 8.68 -22.35
C ASP A 558 -14.75 7.27 -22.60
N SER A 559 -15.14 6.57 -23.67
CA SER A 559 -14.59 5.26 -24.03
C SER A 559 -13.29 5.31 -24.85
N VAL A 560 -12.91 6.47 -25.39
CA VAL A 560 -11.75 6.61 -26.30
C VAL A 560 -10.61 7.35 -25.60
N SER A 561 -9.45 6.70 -25.49
CA SER A 561 -8.25 7.26 -24.86
C SER A 561 -7.72 8.47 -25.61
N LEU A 562 -6.97 9.35 -24.91
CA LEU A 562 -6.33 10.52 -25.54
C LEU A 562 -5.42 10.11 -26.71
N GLY A 563 -4.69 9.01 -26.57
CA GLY A 563 -3.83 8.44 -27.62
C GLY A 563 -4.62 8.05 -28.88
N GLU A 564 -5.75 7.35 -28.73
CA GLU A 564 -6.62 6.99 -29.86
C GLU A 564 -7.22 8.23 -30.54
N ARG A 565 -7.61 9.23 -29.75
CA ARG A 565 -8.11 10.51 -30.26
C ARG A 565 -7.03 11.28 -31.03
N LEU A 566 -5.77 11.24 -30.60
CA LEU A 566 -4.63 11.85 -31.29
C LEU A 566 -4.26 11.09 -32.59
N LEU A 567 -4.38 9.77 -32.59
CA LEU A 567 -4.15 8.94 -33.78
C LEU A 567 -5.24 9.15 -34.84
N ALA A 568 -6.49 9.35 -34.41
CA ALA A 568 -7.63 9.58 -35.28
C ALA A 568 -7.72 11.03 -35.84
N ALA A 569 -6.96 11.97 -35.29
CA ALA A 569 -6.98 13.36 -35.73
C ALA A 569 -6.44 13.53 -37.16
N GLU A 570 -7.21 14.24 -38.00
CA GLU A 570 -6.96 14.40 -39.44
C GLU A 570 -5.81 15.37 -39.78
N SER A 571 -5.38 16.21 -38.83
CA SER A 571 -4.31 17.18 -39.03
C SER A 571 -3.43 17.36 -37.79
N ASP A 572 -2.19 17.80 -38.02
CA ASP A 572 -1.25 18.11 -36.93
C ASP A 572 -1.72 19.29 -36.07
N GLU A 573 -2.47 20.23 -36.65
CA GLU A 573 -3.10 21.34 -35.90
C GLU A 573 -4.19 20.82 -34.97
N ALA A 574 -5.04 19.89 -35.42
CA ALA A 574 -6.04 19.25 -34.56
C ALA A 574 -5.39 18.45 -33.43
N ARG A 575 -4.33 17.69 -33.71
CA ARG A 575 -3.53 16.98 -32.69
C ARG A 575 -2.96 17.93 -31.65
N LEU A 576 -2.37 19.04 -32.10
CA LEU A 576 -1.78 20.04 -31.22
C LEU A 576 -2.85 20.66 -30.31
N THR A 577 -3.99 21.06 -30.86
CA THR A 577 -5.10 21.62 -30.07
C THR A 577 -5.60 20.62 -29.03
N MET A 578 -5.79 19.35 -29.40
CA MET A 578 -6.23 18.30 -28.48
C MET A 578 -5.23 18.04 -27.36
N LEU A 579 -3.92 18.02 -27.67
CA LEU A 579 -2.86 17.82 -26.70
C LEU A 579 -2.74 19.00 -25.74
N VAL A 580 -2.85 20.22 -26.26
CA VAL A 580 -2.83 21.46 -25.48
C VAL A 580 -4.05 21.55 -24.55
N ASP A 581 -5.24 21.22 -25.03
CA ASP A 581 -6.43 21.19 -24.19
C ASP A 581 -6.37 20.09 -23.13
N ALA A 582 -5.86 18.90 -23.46
CA ALA A 582 -5.68 17.84 -22.49
C ALA A 582 -4.66 18.23 -21.41
N LEU A 583 -3.55 18.86 -21.80
CA LEU A 583 -2.56 19.42 -20.87
C LEU A 583 -3.18 20.53 -20.01
N ARG A 584 -4.00 21.41 -20.59
CA ARG A 584 -4.68 22.49 -19.88
C ARG A 584 -5.63 21.95 -18.82
N HIS A 585 -6.45 20.96 -19.18
CA HIS A 585 -7.34 20.29 -18.22
C HIS A 585 -6.55 19.57 -17.14
N ARG A 586 -5.45 18.88 -17.52
CA ARG A 586 -4.59 18.22 -16.55
C ARG A 586 -3.94 19.20 -15.57
N LEU A 587 -3.43 20.34 -16.06
CA LEU A 587 -2.85 21.38 -15.22
C LEU A 587 -3.92 22.07 -14.35
N ALA A 588 -5.11 22.33 -14.91
CA ALA A 588 -6.24 22.89 -14.18
C ALA A 588 -6.67 21.97 -13.02
N ASP A 589 -6.77 20.66 -13.27
CA ASP A 589 -7.00 19.65 -12.23
C ASP A 589 -5.85 19.63 -11.21
N MET A 590 -4.59 19.73 -11.67
CA MET A 590 -3.39 19.79 -10.83
C MET A 590 -3.26 21.08 -10.01
N PHE A 591 -3.97 22.15 -10.32
CA PHE A 591 -3.94 23.40 -9.56
C PHE A 591 -5.28 23.77 -8.92
N VAL A 592 -6.30 22.93 -9.10
CA VAL A 592 -7.69 23.22 -8.69
C VAL A 592 -8.16 24.57 -9.25
N LEU A 593 -7.92 24.75 -10.53
CA LEU A 593 -8.39 25.91 -11.28
C LEU A 593 -9.42 25.43 -12.30
N ALA A 594 -10.32 26.32 -12.72
CA ALA A 594 -11.07 26.05 -13.94
C ALA A 594 -10.08 25.98 -15.11
N PRO A 595 -10.27 25.10 -16.12
CA PRO A 595 -9.41 25.09 -17.32
C PRO A 595 -9.24 26.48 -17.93
N SER A 596 -10.31 27.28 -17.94
CA SER A 596 -10.30 28.67 -18.39
C SER A 596 -9.42 29.63 -17.58
N ALA A 597 -9.10 29.29 -16.32
CA ALA A 597 -8.23 30.09 -15.45
C ALA A 597 -6.73 29.79 -15.66
N ILE A 598 -6.39 28.76 -16.44
CA ILE A 598 -5.01 28.54 -16.90
C ILE A 598 -4.71 29.51 -18.04
N ASP A 599 -3.80 30.45 -17.78
CA ASP A 599 -3.27 31.39 -18.77
C ASP A 599 -2.18 30.71 -19.60
N MET A 600 -2.51 30.42 -20.86
CA MET A 600 -1.64 29.72 -21.80
C MET A 600 -0.43 30.55 -22.24
N ALA A 601 -0.41 31.85 -21.97
CA ALA A 601 0.71 32.73 -22.28
C ALA A 601 1.78 32.76 -21.16
N GLN A 602 1.50 32.17 -19.99
CA GLN A 602 2.44 32.17 -18.86
C GLN A 602 3.36 30.94 -18.86
N PRO A 603 4.63 31.10 -18.43
CA PRO A 603 5.52 29.97 -18.19
C PRO A 603 4.93 29.02 -17.13
N LEU A 604 5.07 27.71 -17.32
CA LEU A 604 4.59 26.70 -16.36
C LEU A 604 5.12 26.91 -14.93
N ALA A 605 6.34 27.40 -14.78
CA ALA A 605 6.93 27.74 -13.48
C ALA A 605 6.16 28.86 -12.76
N ALA A 606 5.57 29.80 -13.48
CA ALA A 606 4.74 30.87 -12.91
C ALA A 606 3.37 30.36 -12.44
N LEU A 607 2.90 29.24 -13.00
CA LEU A 607 1.70 28.52 -12.57
C LEU A 607 1.95 27.60 -11.36
N GLY A 608 3.18 27.54 -10.83
CA GLY A 608 3.53 26.70 -9.69
C GLY A 608 3.89 25.26 -10.04
N VAL A 609 4.20 24.98 -11.31
CA VAL A 609 4.74 23.66 -11.72
C VAL A 609 6.17 23.53 -11.17
N ASP A 610 6.32 22.74 -10.12
CA ASP A 610 7.62 22.33 -9.57
C ASP A 610 8.11 21.01 -10.20
N SER A 611 9.27 20.52 -9.77
CA SER A 611 9.86 19.29 -10.31
C SER A 611 8.98 18.04 -10.10
N LEU A 612 8.15 18.00 -9.06
CA LEU A 612 7.27 16.86 -8.81
C LEU A 612 6.03 16.92 -9.71
N VAL A 613 5.41 18.10 -9.84
CA VAL A 613 4.28 18.32 -10.75
C VAL A 613 4.71 18.09 -12.20
N ALA A 614 5.93 18.50 -12.58
CA ALA A 614 6.49 18.24 -13.89
C ALA A 614 6.69 16.74 -14.17
N VAL A 615 7.14 15.97 -13.16
CA VAL A 615 7.27 14.52 -13.25
C VAL A 615 5.90 13.85 -13.37
N GLU A 616 4.90 14.28 -12.61
CA GLU A 616 3.54 13.75 -12.70
C GLU A 616 2.92 14.03 -14.08
N LEU A 617 3.13 15.23 -14.63
CA LEU A 617 2.68 15.60 -15.98
C LEU A 617 3.37 14.75 -17.06
N ARG A 618 4.69 14.54 -16.94
CA ARG A 618 5.48 13.67 -17.82
C ARG A 618 4.97 12.23 -17.80
N ASN A 619 4.74 11.68 -16.61
CA ASN A 619 4.27 10.32 -16.45
C ASN A 619 2.84 10.16 -16.97
N TRP A 620 1.97 11.14 -16.75
CA TRP A 620 0.63 11.17 -17.33
C TRP A 620 0.67 11.20 -18.86
N LEU A 621 1.51 12.04 -19.47
CA LEU A 621 1.70 12.07 -20.93
C LEU A 621 2.18 10.72 -21.47
N ALA A 622 3.16 10.10 -20.79
CA ALA A 622 3.69 8.80 -21.17
C ALA A 622 2.65 7.66 -21.03
N ALA A 623 1.70 7.79 -20.11
CA ALA A 623 0.62 6.82 -19.90
C ALA A 623 -0.62 7.07 -20.77
N SER A 624 -0.75 8.26 -21.37
CA SER A 624 -1.91 8.66 -22.17
C SER A 624 -1.69 8.50 -23.69
N GLY A 625 -0.49 8.10 -24.10
CA GLY A 625 -0.09 7.93 -25.50
C GLY A 625 0.19 6.49 -25.91
#